data_AF-A0A7M7NIU8-F1
#
_entry.id   AF-A0A7M7NIU8-F1
#
_cell.length_a   1.000
_cell.length_b   1.000
_cell.length_c   1.000
_cell.angle_alpha   90.00
_cell.angle_beta   90.00
_cell.angle_gamma   90.00
#
_symmetry.space_group_name_H-M   'P 1'
#
loop_
_entity.id
_entity.type
_entity.pdbx_description
1 polymer ?
#
loop_
_entity_poly.entity_id
_entity_poly.type
_entity_poly.pdbx_seq_one_letter_code
_entity_poly.pdbx_strand_id
1 'polypeptide(L)'
;MDAPSDLCYAPVHTAGLGAKLCAELTEPPDVVIHAAAERRTDVVERDPQTVQKLNVGATAVIASVCEKLGILLIYISTNYVFDGTKPPYKPSDAPNPLNKYGQSKRDGEIATLEHYPRAVILRLPLLYGSIERLNESAATYLLHQIQDTSKVQDLCDYQQRRPTHVRDVASVLLQLAQRHCKGERVSGILHWNTSEQLTRYQMALIITDVFNLPRIISSQTRIPLLLARHAPTMHPWTSQL
;
A
#
# COMPACT_ATOMS: atom_id res chain seq x y z
N MET A 1 -20.74 -8.03 7.46
CA MET A 1 -21.15 -7.90 6.06
C MET A 1 -20.77 -9.19 5.41
N ASP A 2 -21.76 -10.01 5.10
CA ASP A 2 -21.53 -11.24 4.35
C ASP A 2 -21.00 -10.90 2.96
N ALA A 3 -20.06 -11.69 2.46
CA ALA A 3 -19.55 -11.53 1.12
C ALA A 3 -20.71 -11.68 0.10
N PRO A 4 -20.77 -10.88 -0.96
CA PRO A 4 -21.79 -11.05 -2.00
C PRO A 4 -21.80 -12.50 -2.53
N SER A 5 -22.98 -13.03 -2.86
CA SER A 5 -23.19 -14.39 -3.37
C SER A 5 -22.39 -14.73 -4.63
N ASP A 6 -21.92 -13.70 -5.32
CA ASP A 6 -21.25 -13.81 -6.62
C ASP A 6 -19.71 -13.82 -6.47
N LEU A 7 -19.22 -13.83 -5.23
CA LEU A 7 -17.80 -13.89 -4.92
C LEU A 7 -17.29 -15.34 -4.98
N CYS A 8 -16.63 -15.71 -6.07
CA CYS A 8 -15.92 -16.98 -6.15
C CYS A 8 -14.58 -16.88 -5.41
N TYR A 9 -14.40 -17.69 -4.35
CA TYR A 9 -13.11 -17.81 -3.66
C TYR A 9 -12.36 -19.04 -4.18
N ALA A 10 -11.21 -18.81 -4.80
CA ALA A 10 -10.27 -19.86 -5.15
C ALA A 10 -8.94 -19.59 -4.44
N PRO A 11 -8.49 -20.45 -3.50
CA PRO A 11 -7.16 -20.31 -2.92
C PRO A 11 -6.12 -20.63 -4.00
N VAL A 12 -5.38 -19.62 -4.45
CA VAL A 12 -4.32 -19.81 -5.44
C VAL A 12 -2.97 -19.46 -4.83
N HIS A 13 -2.08 -20.46 -4.79
CA HIS A 13 -0.68 -20.22 -4.50
C HIS A 13 -0.04 -19.50 -5.70
N THR A 14 0.73 -18.44 -5.46
CA THR A 14 1.32 -17.62 -6.53
C THR A 14 2.20 -18.43 -7.49
N ALA A 15 2.82 -19.50 -6.99
CA ALA A 15 3.42 -20.55 -7.81
C ALA A 15 2.34 -21.31 -8.61
N GLY A 16 2.25 -21.05 -9.91
CA GLY A 16 1.26 -21.67 -10.82
C GLY A 16 0.03 -20.80 -11.12
N LEU A 17 -0.06 -19.60 -10.54
CA LEU A 17 -1.18 -18.67 -10.71
C LEU A 17 -1.45 -18.30 -12.17
N GLY A 18 -0.41 -18.14 -13.01
CA GLY A 18 -0.60 -17.86 -14.44
C GLY A 18 -1.25 -19.02 -15.22
N ALA A 19 -0.91 -20.26 -14.88
CA ALA A 19 -1.54 -21.43 -15.50
C ALA A 19 -2.96 -21.67 -14.96
N LYS A 20 -3.20 -21.41 -13.67
CA LYS A 20 -4.52 -21.51 -13.05
C LYS A 20 -5.49 -20.41 -13.50
N LEU A 21 -5.04 -19.16 -13.67
CA LEU A 21 -5.87 -18.07 -14.21
C LEU A 21 -6.46 -18.43 -15.57
N CYS A 22 -5.68 -19.12 -16.41
CA CYS A 22 -6.13 -19.57 -17.73
C CYS A 22 -6.93 -20.88 -17.71
N ALA A 23 -6.79 -21.73 -16.68
CA ALA A 23 -7.32 -23.09 -16.67
C ALA A 23 -8.50 -23.33 -15.71
N GLU A 24 -8.62 -22.58 -14.62
CA GLU A 24 -9.66 -22.79 -13.59
C GLU A 24 -10.83 -21.81 -13.70
N LEU A 25 -10.67 -20.69 -14.42
CA LEU A 25 -11.74 -19.73 -14.64
C LEU A 25 -12.51 -20.13 -15.92
N THR A 26 -13.78 -20.52 -15.76
CA THR A 26 -14.68 -20.83 -16.88
C THR A 26 -14.89 -19.64 -17.81
N GLU A 27 -14.76 -18.42 -17.28
CA GLU A 27 -14.74 -17.16 -18.02
C GLU A 27 -13.66 -16.22 -17.44
N PRO A 28 -12.87 -15.53 -18.27
CA PRO A 28 -11.86 -14.59 -17.78
C PRO A 28 -12.53 -13.34 -17.17
N PRO A 29 -12.00 -12.80 -16.05
CA PRO A 29 -12.56 -11.60 -15.43
C PRO A 29 -12.21 -10.34 -16.24
N ASP A 30 -13.01 -9.28 -16.12
CA ASP A 30 -12.69 -7.98 -16.73
C ASP A 30 -11.48 -7.29 -16.06
N VAL A 31 -11.30 -7.52 -14.76
CA VAL A 31 -10.28 -6.84 -13.94
C VAL A 31 -9.62 -7.79 -12.95
N VAL A 32 -8.29 -7.73 -12.83
CA VAL A 32 -7.50 -8.34 -11.77
C VAL A 32 -6.93 -7.26 -10.85
N ILE A 33 -7.19 -7.37 -9.55
CA ILE A 33 -6.56 -6.58 -8.50
C ILE A 33 -5.45 -7.41 -7.87
N HIS A 34 -4.19 -7.09 -8.19
CA HIS A 34 -3.03 -7.82 -7.66
C HIS A 34 -2.52 -7.16 -6.37
N ALA A 35 -3.01 -7.65 -5.24
CA ALA A 35 -2.63 -7.22 -3.89
C ALA A 35 -1.63 -8.17 -3.19
N ALA A 36 -1.29 -9.31 -3.80
CA ALA A 36 -0.44 -10.30 -3.18
C ALA A 36 1.03 -9.87 -3.16
N ALA A 37 1.63 -9.80 -1.96
CA ALA A 37 3.05 -9.55 -1.76
C ALA A 37 3.48 -9.99 -0.34
N GLU A 38 4.73 -10.44 -0.19
CA GLU A 38 5.36 -10.46 1.13
C GLU A 38 5.74 -9.02 1.52
N ARG A 39 5.20 -8.56 2.64
CA ARG A 39 5.34 -7.17 3.13
C ARG A 39 6.15 -7.05 4.40
N ARG A 40 6.40 -8.15 5.11
CA ARG A 40 7.06 -8.15 6.41
C ARG A 40 8.55 -7.97 6.20
N THR A 41 9.08 -6.83 6.64
CA THR A 41 10.47 -6.43 6.38
C THR A 41 11.48 -7.43 6.91
N ASP A 42 11.23 -8.04 8.07
CA ASP A 42 12.07 -9.10 8.65
C ASP A 42 12.15 -10.35 7.76
N VAL A 43 11.04 -10.72 7.11
CA VAL A 43 10.99 -11.85 6.18
C VAL A 43 11.74 -11.51 4.89
N VAL A 44 11.52 -10.30 4.35
CA VAL A 44 12.20 -9.81 3.14
C VAL A 44 13.71 -9.76 3.33
N GLU A 45 14.18 -9.39 4.53
CA GLU A 45 15.60 -9.37 4.85
C GLU A 45 16.21 -10.77 4.93
N ARG A 46 15.48 -11.73 5.51
CA ARG A 46 15.96 -13.10 5.77
C ARG A 46 15.95 -14.00 4.52
N ASP A 47 14.94 -13.87 3.66
CA ASP A 47 14.79 -14.69 2.45
C ASP A 47 14.46 -13.83 1.21
N PRO A 48 15.43 -13.04 0.73
CA PRO A 48 15.22 -12.15 -0.41
C PRO A 48 14.93 -12.91 -1.71
N GLN A 49 15.42 -14.15 -1.86
CA GLN A 49 15.21 -14.93 -3.09
C GLN A 49 13.77 -15.38 -3.23
N THR A 50 13.16 -15.90 -2.16
CA THR A 50 11.74 -16.28 -2.17
C THR A 50 10.86 -15.05 -2.37
N VAL A 51 11.19 -13.93 -1.72
CA VAL A 51 10.46 -12.68 -1.91
C VAL A 51 10.59 -12.17 -3.35
N GLN A 52 11.75 -12.27 -3.98
CA GLN A 52 11.90 -11.88 -5.40
C GLN A 52 11.01 -12.74 -6.30
N LYS A 53 11.02 -14.06 -6.12
CA LYS A 53 10.16 -14.97 -6.89
C LYS A 53 8.68 -14.64 -6.69
N LEU A 54 8.27 -14.32 -5.47
CA LEU A 54 6.89 -14.00 -5.11
C LEU A 54 6.48 -12.60 -5.62
N ASN A 55 7.17 -11.55 -5.21
CA ASN A 55 6.76 -10.16 -5.42
C ASN A 55 7.04 -9.69 -6.86
N VAL A 56 8.01 -10.28 -7.55
CA VAL A 56 8.44 -9.88 -8.89
C VAL A 56 8.12 -10.96 -9.92
N GLY A 57 8.58 -12.19 -9.69
CA GLY A 57 8.38 -13.30 -10.62
C GLY A 57 6.90 -13.61 -10.88
N ALA A 58 6.10 -13.80 -9.81
CA ALA A 58 4.67 -14.04 -9.96
C ALA A 58 3.95 -12.84 -10.57
N THR A 59 4.37 -11.61 -10.22
CA THR A 59 3.81 -10.37 -10.79
C THR A 59 4.02 -10.29 -12.31
N ALA A 60 5.21 -10.62 -12.81
CA ALA A 60 5.49 -10.65 -14.25
C ALA A 60 4.58 -11.64 -14.99
N VAL A 61 4.37 -12.82 -14.40
CA VAL A 61 3.47 -13.85 -14.96
C VAL A 61 2.02 -13.36 -15.02
N ILE A 62 1.51 -12.78 -13.93
CA ILE A 62 0.14 -12.22 -13.89
C ILE A 62 -0.01 -11.12 -14.93
N ALA A 63 0.95 -10.20 -15.02
CA ALA A 63 0.94 -9.11 -16.00
C ALA A 63 0.89 -9.63 -17.43
N SER A 64 1.73 -10.60 -17.78
CA SER A 64 1.72 -11.21 -19.12
C SER A 64 0.41 -11.91 -19.45
N VAL A 65 -0.19 -12.61 -18.48
CA VAL A 65 -1.50 -13.26 -18.68
C VAL A 65 -2.61 -12.23 -18.86
N CYS A 66 -2.66 -11.18 -18.03
CA CYS A 66 -3.65 -10.13 -18.14
C CYS A 66 -3.55 -9.40 -19.49
N GLU A 67 -2.32 -9.10 -19.95
CA GLU A 67 -2.11 -8.48 -21.26
C GLU A 67 -2.64 -9.37 -22.40
N LYS A 68 -2.29 -10.66 -22.40
CA LYS A 68 -2.71 -11.62 -23.43
C LYS A 68 -4.21 -11.79 -23.50
N LEU A 69 -4.88 -11.78 -22.36
CA LEU A 69 -6.34 -11.99 -22.25
C LEU A 69 -7.14 -10.67 -22.32
N GLY A 70 -6.48 -9.52 -22.42
CA GLY A 70 -7.16 -8.22 -22.46
C GLY A 70 -7.79 -7.80 -21.13
N ILE A 71 -7.37 -8.41 -20.02
CA ILE A 71 -7.88 -8.14 -18.67
C ILE A 71 -7.18 -6.89 -18.12
N LEU A 72 -7.91 -5.96 -17.48
CA LEU A 72 -7.24 -4.86 -16.78
C LEU A 72 -6.50 -5.39 -15.55
N LEU A 73 -5.20 -5.10 -15.46
CA LEU A 73 -4.43 -5.36 -14.25
C LEU A 73 -4.27 -4.08 -13.43
N ILE A 74 -4.69 -4.11 -12.17
CA ILE A 74 -4.39 -3.11 -11.15
C ILE A 74 -3.41 -3.71 -10.15
N TYR A 75 -2.14 -3.31 -10.23
CA TYR A 75 -1.09 -3.72 -9.30
C TYR A 75 -1.05 -2.76 -8.10
N ILE A 76 -1.22 -3.30 -6.89
CA ILE A 76 -1.10 -2.52 -5.66
C ILE A 76 0.38 -2.32 -5.34
N SER A 77 0.86 -1.09 -5.41
CA SER A 77 2.20 -0.68 -4.98
C SER A 77 2.15 0.17 -3.70
N THR A 78 3.26 0.78 -3.33
CA THR A 78 3.44 1.50 -2.07
C THR A 78 4.19 2.81 -2.26
N ASN A 79 4.00 3.77 -1.36
CA ASN A 79 4.85 4.95 -1.26
C ASN A 79 6.28 4.64 -0.76
N TYR A 80 6.57 3.42 -0.29
CA TYR A 80 7.93 2.99 0.12
C TYR A 80 8.91 2.86 -1.05
N VAL A 81 8.43 3.05 -2.29
CA VAL A 81 9.29 3.21 -3.46
C VAL A 81 10.05 4.55 -3.45
N PHE A 82 9.71 5.48 -2.55
CA PHE A 82 10.35 6.78 -2.41
C PHE A 82 11.16 6.89 -1.11
N ASP A 83 12.15 7.80 -1.09
CA ASP A 83 13.03 8.03 0.05
C ASP A 83 12.52 9.06 1.08
N GLY A 84 11.48 9.81 0.75
CA GLY A 84 10.92 10.84 1.63
C GLY A 84 11.71 12.16 1.67
N THR A 85 12.72 12.35 0.82
CA THR A 85 13.55 13.57 0.80
C THR A 85 12.89 14.78 0.12
N LYS A 86 11.93 14.57 -0.79
CA LYS A 86 11.27 15.62 -1.59
C LYS A 86 9.75 15.46 -1.73
N PRO A 87 8.99 15.31 -0.63
CA PRO A 87 7.52 15.29 -0.71
C PRO A 87 6.97 16.68 -1.10
N PRO A 88 5.81 16.77 -1.78
CA PRO A 88 4.97 15.66 -2.22
C PRO A 88 5.45 15.02 -3.53
N TYR A 89 5.46 13.68 -3.60
CA TYR A 89 5.84 12.93 -4.80
C TYR A 89 4.68 12.82 -5.80
N LYS A 90 4.98 13.11 -7.07
CA LYS A 90 4.13 12.87 -8.24
C LYS A 90 4.37 11.47 -8.81
N PRO A 91 3.41 10.89 -9.56
CA PRO A 91 3.62 9.59 -10.21
C PRO A 91 4.83 9.54 -11.15
N SER A 92 5.19 10.67 -11.76
CA SER A 92 6.35 10.84 -12.65
C SER A 92 7.69 10.93 -11.93
N ASP A 93 7.70 11.12 -10.61
CA ASP A 93 8.94 11.28 -9.86
C ASP A 93 9.69 9.95 -9.77
N ALA A 94 11.03 10.04 -9.84
CA ALA A 94 11.89 8.87 -9.81
C ALA A 94 11.84 8.18 -8.43
N PRO A 95 11.56 6.86 -8.38
CA PRO A 95 11.65 6.08 -7.16
C PRO A 95 13.09 5.95 -6.64
N ASN A 96 13.24 5.93 -5.33
CA ASN A 96 14.50 5.69 -4.61
C ASN A 96 14.20 4.98 -3.28
N PRO A 97 13.89 3.67 -3.28
CA PRO A 97 13.47 2.96 -2.09
C PRO A 97 14.61 2.82 -1.06
N LEU A 98 14.31 3.05 0.23
CA LEU A 98 15.29 2.96 1.31
C LEU A 98 15.40 1.58 1.97
N ASN A 99 14.45 0.68 1.71
CA ASN A 99 14.42 -0.65 2.31
C ASN A 99 14.08 -1.72 1.26
N LYS A 100 14.41 -2.99 1.56
CA LYS A 100 14.22 -4.11 0.63
C LYS A 100 12.75 -4.34 0.27
N TYR A 101 11.82 -4.03 1.16
CA TYR A 101 10.39 -4.12 0.82
C TYR A 101 10.02 -3.11 -0.28
N GLY A 102 10.41 -1.84 -0.12
CA GLY A 102 10.25 -0.80 -1.13
C GLY A 102 10.92 -1.15 -2.45
N GLN A 103 12.13 -1.73 -2.39
CA GLN A 103 12.82 -2.24 -3.57
C GLN A 103 12.02 -3.35 -4.25
N SER A 104 11.54 -4.36 -3.52
CA SER A 104 10.76 -5.46 -4.11
C SER A 104 9.46 -4.97 -4.77
N LYS A 105 8.82 -3.94 -4.21
CA LYS A 105 7.62 -3.34 -4.80
C LYS A 105 7.97 -2.55 -6.04
N ARG A 106 9.09 -1.81 -6.04
CA ARG A 106 9.60 -1.11 -7.23
C ARG A 106 9.92 -2.09 -8.36
N ASP A 107 10.58 -3.20 -8.06
CA ASP A 107 10.88 -4.25 -9.03
C ASP A 107 9.58 -4.87 -9.60
N GLY A 108 8.56 -5.03 -8.76
CA GLY A 108 7.23 -5.46 -9.20
C GLY A 108 6.53 -4.44 -10.12
N GLU A 109 6.68 -3.13 -9.88
CA GLU A 109 6.19 -2.09 -10.80
C GLU A 109 6.85 -2.20 -12.18
N ILE A 110 8.18 -2.38 -12.18
CA ILE A 110 8.98 -2.53 -13.40
C ILE A 110 8.52 -3.77 -14.16
N ALA A 111 8.50 -4.93 -13.52
CA ALA A 111 8.08 -6.18 -14.13
C ALA A 111 6.64 -6.12 -14.68
N THR A 112 5.74 -5.44 -13.98
CA THR A 112 4.36 -5.23 -14.45
C THR A 112 4.34 -4.42 -15.74
N LEU A 113 5.03 -3.27 -15.78
CA LEU A 113 5.00 -2.37 -16.92
C LEU A 113 5.79 -2.90 -18.12
N GLU A 114 6.81 -3.73 -17.90
CA GLU A 114 7.54 -4.45 -18.95
C GLU A 114 6.64 -5.46 -19.67
N HIS A 115 5.79 -6.18 -18.94
CA HIS A 115 4.91 -7.24 -19.48
C HIS A 115 3.49 -6.76 -19.78
N TYR A 116 3.10 -5.58 -19.31
CA TYR A 116 1.81 -4.99 -19.58
C TYR A 116 1.86 -3.46 -19.46
N PRO A 117 2.31 -2.74 -20.49
CA PRO A 117 2.50 -1.28 -20.44
C PRO A 117 1.24 -0.45 -20.16
N ARG A 118 0.05 -1.05 -20.36
CA ARG A 118 -1.25 -0.40 -20.11
C ARG A 118 -1.86 -0.75 -18.74
N ALA A 119 -1.19 -1.55 -17.92
CA ALA A 119 -1.63 -1.83 -16.55
C ALA A 119 -1.70 -0.55 -15.69
N VAL A 120 -2.40 -0.64 -14.57
CA VAL A 120 -2.44 0.40 -13.53
C VAL A 120 -1.51 0.00 -12.40
N ILE A 121 -0.62 0.90 -12.01
CA ILE A 121 0.16 0.80 -10.77
C ILE A 121 -0.44 1.77 -9.77
N LEU A 122 -1.08 1.26 -8.71
CA LEU A 122 -1.68 2.11 -7.68
C LEU A 122 -0.77 2.14 -6.45
N ARG A 123 -0.03 3.23 -6.24
CA ARG A 123 0.81 3.43 -5.05
C ARG A 123 -0.03 3.95 -3.89
N LEU A 124 -0.07 3.17 -2.82
CA LEU A 124 -0.83 3.48 -1.61
C LEU A 124 0.12 3.79 -0.42
N PRO A 125 -0.33 4.59 0.55
CA PRO A 125 0.43 4.90 1.76
C PRO A 125 0.23 3.79 2.82
N LEU A 126 0.50 4.12 4.08
CA LEU A 126 0.14 3.30 5.23
C LEU A 126 -1.38 3.05 5.25
N LEU A 127 -1.78 1.77 5.22
CA LEU A 127 -3.18 1.37 5.28
C LEU A 127 -3.61 0.92 6.69
N TYR A 128 -4.88 1.16 7.03
CA TYR A 128 -5.51 0.67 8.26
C TYR A 128 -6.99 0.30 8.03
N GLY A 129 -7.56 -0.50 8.93
CA GLY A 129 -8.97 -0.89 8.89
C GLY A 129 -9.20 -2.25 9.53
N SER A 130 -10.21 -2.98 9.06
CA SER A 130 -10.50 -4.35 9.51
C SER A 130 -9.29 -5.26 9.32
N ILE A 131 -8.93 -5.98 10.37
CA ILE A 131 -7.77 -6.88 10.45
C ILE A 131 -8.17 -8.18 11.13
N GLU A 132 -7.43 -9.25 10.88
CA GLU A 132 -7.54 -10.50 11.63
C GLU A 132 -6.60 -10.49 12.85
N ARG A 133 -5.42 -9.87 12.71
CA ARG A 133 -4.38 -9.81 13.75
C ARG A 133 -3.80 -8.40 13.89
N LEU A 134 -3.49 -7.99 15.12
CA LEU A 134 -2.99 -6.64 15.41
C LEU A 134 -1.65 -6.30 14.72
N ASN A 135 -0.83 -7.29 14.38
CA ASN A 135 0.45 -7.08 13.70
C ASN A 135 0.34 -6.99 12.16
N GLU A 136 -0.89 -6.89 11.62
CA GLU A 136 -1.13 -6.84 10.18
C GLU A 136 -0.90 -5.46 9.54
N SER A 137 -0.98 -4.39 10.32
CA SER A 137 -0.72 -3.02 9.88
C SER A 137 0.18 -2.30 10.88
N ALA A 138 1.00 -1.36 10.41
CA ALA A 138 1.77 -0.51 11.33
C ALA A 138 0.86 0.40 12.19
N ALA A 139 -0.35 0.72 11.72
CA ALA A 139 -1.34 1.47 12.50
C ALA A 139 -1.94 0.62 13.62
N THR A 140 -2.23 -0.65 13.36
CA THR A 140 -2.78 -1.57 14.38
C THR A 140 -1.70 -2.09 15.33
N TYR A 141 -0.46 -2.22 14.83
CA TYR A 141 0.69 -2.54 15.68
C TYR A 141 0.95 -1.42 16.69
N LEU A 142 0.72 -0.16 16.31
CA LEU A 142 0.79 0.98 17.21
C LEU A 142 -0.17 0.83 18.40
N LEU A 143 -1.40 0.38 18.19
CA LEU A 143 -2.33 0.07 19.29
C LEU A 143 -1.74 -0.98 20.25
N HIS A 144 -1.19 -2.08 19.72
CA HIS A 144 -0.54 -3.10 20.55
C HIS A 144 0.67 -2.55 21.33
N GLN A 145 1.44 -1.63 20.75
CA GLN A 145 2.53 -0.94 21.47
C GLN A 145 2.00 -0.02 22.58
N ILE A 146 0.87 0.67 22.37
CA ILE A 146 0.32 1.61 23.35
C ILE A 146 -0.29 0.87 24.54
N GLN A 147 -0.91 -0.28 24.30
CA GLN A 147 -1.49 -1.13 25.36
C GLN A 147 -0.43 -1.72 26.29
N ASP A 148 0.80 -1.90 25.80
CA ASP A 148 1.94 -2.36 26.58
C ASP A 148 3.02 -1.28 26.56
N THR A 149 2.97 -0.37 27.54
CA THR A 149 3.87 0.81 27.60
C THR A 149 5.36 0.45 27.62
N SER A 150 5.73 -0.79 27.97
CA SER A 150 7.10 -1.31 27.88
C SER A 150 7.59 -1.52 26.43
N LYS A 151 6.66 -1.61 25.47
CA LYS A 151 6.89 -1.80 24.03
C LYS A 151 6.80 -0.52 23.21
N VAL A 152 6.49 0.62 23.83
CA VAL A 152 6.43 1.91 23.13
C VAL A 152 7.85 2.34 22.76
N GLN A 153 8.26 1.98 21.55
CA GLN A 153 9.52 2.42 20.96
C GLN A 153 9.23 3.41 19.84
N ASP A 154 9.87 4.58 19.95
CA ASP A 154 9.98 5.60 18.90
C ASP A 154 8.64 6.12 18.35
N LEU A 155 7.97 6.99 19.10
CA LEU A 155 6.85 7.79 18.62
C LEU A 155 7.37 9.08 17.97
N CYS A 156 7.92 8.95 16.77
CA CYS A 156 8.40 10.11 16.03
C CYS A 156 7.25 11.10 15.75
N ASP A 157 7.50 12.38 16.03
CA ASP A 157 6.53 13.48 15.85
C ASP A 157 6.92 14.46 14.74
N TYR A 158 7.69 13.98 13.75
CA TYR A 158 8.14 14.79 12.62
C TYR A 158 7.97 14.12 11.26
N GLN A 159 7.95 12.77 11.22
CA GLN A 159 7.69 12.05 9.98
C GLN A 159 6.19 12.03 9.68
N GLN A 160 5.80 12.79 8.67
CA GLN A 160 4.42 12.85 8.21
C GLN A 160 4.02 11.57 7.46
N ARG A 161 2.85 11.03 7.78
CA ARG A 161 2.25 9.86 7.13
C ARG A 161 0.79 10.17 6.77
N ARG A 162 0.25 9.43 5.82
CA ARG A 162 -1.17 9.54 5.40
C ARG A 162 -1.90 8.22 5.66
N PRO A 163 -2.27 7.92 6.92
CA PRO A 163 -2.98 6.69 7.24
C PRO A 163 -4.29 6.66 6.45
N THR A 164 -4.46 5.65 5.61
CA THR A 164 -5.57 5.57 4.66
C THR A 164 -6.41 4.33 4.93
N HIS A 165 -7.72 4.49 5.01
CA HIS A 165 -8.61 3.40 5.37
C HIS A 165 -8.83 2.45 4.20
N VAL A 166 -8.79 1.13 4.44
CA VAL A 166 -8.89 0.10 3.38
C VAL A 166 -10.22 0.12 2.62
N ARG A 167 -11.33 0.58 3.25
CA ARG A 167 -12.61 0.71 2.53
C ARG A 167 -12.58 1.80 1.47
N ASP A 168 -11.85 2.89 1.72
CA ASP A 168 -11.77 3.98 0.75
C ASP A 168 -10.90 3.56 -0.43
N VAL A 169 -9.80 2.82 -0.16
CA VAL A 169 -9.00 2.16 -1.20
C VAL A 169 -9.86 1.21 -2.03
N ALA A 170 -10.70 0.38 -1.40
CA ALA A 170 -11.59 -0.52 -2.11
C ALA A 170 -12.58 0.23 -3.02
N SER A 171 -13.10 1.38 -2.57
CA SER A 171 -13.95 2.25 -3.40
C SER A 171 -13.20 2.76 -4.65
N VAL A 172 -11.95 3.19 -4.50
CA VAL A 172 -11.12 3.64 -5.62
C VAL A 172 -10.86 2.51 -6.61
N LEU A 173 -10.54 1.31 -6.13
CA LEU A 173 -10.34 0.14 -6.97
C LEU A 173 -11.60 -0.22 -7.76
N LEU A 174 -12.76 -0.17 -7.10
CA LEU A 174 -14.06 -0.41 -7.75
C LEU A 174 -14.35 0.66 -8.82
N GLN A 175 -14.07 1.93 -8.55
CA GLN A 175 -14.25 3.01 -9.52
C GLN A 175 -13.34 2.82 -10.74
N LEU A 176 -12.07 2.46 -10.54
CA LEU A 176 -11.15 2.16 -11.65
C LEU A 176 -11.65 0.98 -12.49
N ALA A 177 -12.13 -0.08 -11.85
CA ALA A 177 -12.71 -1.24 -12.52
C ALA A 177 -13.97 -0.85 -13.34
N GLN A 178 -14.89 -0.10 -12.74
CA GLN A 178 -16.12 0.34 -13.39
C GLN A 178 -15.85 1.24 -14.61
N ARG A 179 -14.86 2.13 -14.54
CA ARG A 179 -14.46 2.97 -15.67
C ARG A 179 -13.93 2.12 -16.82
N HIS A 180 -13.12 1.10 -16.51
CA HIS A 180 -12.66 0.14 -17.51
C HIS A 180 -13.80 -0.64 -18.17
N CYS A 181 -14.75 -1.17 -17.38
CA CYS A 181 -15.93 -1.88 -17.92
C CYS A 181 -16.83 -0.98 -18.79
N LYS A 182 -16.77 0.36 -18.60
CA LYS A 182 -17.46 1.34 -19.46
C LYS A 182 -16.69 1.69 -20.75
N GLY A 183 -15.54 1.06 -20.98
CA GLY A 183 -14.68 1.33 -22.15
C GLY A 183 -13.78 2.56 -21.98
N GLU A 184 -13.69 3.13 -20.78
CA GLU A 184 -12.75 4.24 -20.54
C GLU A 184 -11.31 3.72 -20.41
N ARG A 185 -10.36 4.52 -20.89
CA ARG A 185 -8.94 4.20 -20.75
C ARG A 185 -8.47 4.43 -19.32
N VAL A 186 -8.11 3.36 -18.63
CA VAL A 186 -7.49 3.39 -17.30
C VAL A 186 -6.12 2.71 -17.39
N SER A 187 -5.05 3.48 -17.21
CA SER A 187 -3.67 2.98 -17.34
C SER A 187 -2.65 3.89 -16.65
N GLY A 188 -1.49 3.36 -16.31
CA GLY A 188 -0.35 4.13 -15.82
C GLY A 188 -0.17 4.10 -14.31
N ILE A 189 0.77 4.90 -13.81
CA ILE A 189 1.10 4.99 -12.39
C ILE A 189 0.21 6.05 -11.74
N LEU A 190 -0.49 5.66 -10.67
CA LEU A 190 -1.40 6.51 -9.90
C LEU A 190 -0.99 6.52 -8.43
N HIS A 191 -1.15 7.66 -7.78
CA HIS A 191 -1.01 7.81 -6.33
C HIS A 191 -2.39 8.09 -5.75
N TRP A 192 -2.77 7.39 -4.68
CA TRP A 192 -4.00 7.71 -3.96
C TRP A 192 -3.82 7.57 -2.45
N ASN A 193 -4.34 8.55 -1.71
CA ASN A 193 -4.30 8.61 -0.25
C ASN A 193 -5.34 9.60 0.27
N THR A 194 -5.59 9.57 1.58
CA THR A 194 -6.39 10.61 2.26
C THR A 194 -5.66 11.96 2.28
N SER A 195 -6.42 13.04 2.48
CA SER A 195 -5.88 14.39 2.71
C SER A 195 -5.23 14.54 4.09
N GLU A 196 -5.64 13.73 5.06
CA GLU A 196 -5.17 13.78 6.44
C GLU A 196 -3.69 13.37 6.54
N GLN A 197 -2.92 14.14 7.31
CA GLN A 197 -1.50 13.92 7.57
C GLN A 197 -1.27 13.83 9.07
N LEU A 198 -0.67 12.72 9.50
CA LEU A 198 -0.41 12.43 10.91
C LEU A 198 1.00 11.87 11.10
N THR A 199 1.64 12.25 12.20
CA THR A 199 2.86 11.61 12.69
C THR A 199 2.53 10.31 13.46
N ARG A 200 3.54 9.50 13.79
CA ARG A 200 3.31 8.33 14.66
C ARG A 200 2.82 8.74 16.04
N TYR A 201 3.34 9.84 16.58
CA TYR A 201 2.88 10.38 17.85
C TYR A 201 1.42 10.84 17.79
N GLN A 202 1.02 11.59 16.76
CA GLN A 202 -0.36 12.04 16.59
C GLN A 202 -1.33 10.86 16.42
N MET A 203 -0.96 9.85 15.62
CA MET A 203 -1.74 8.61 15.52
C MET A 203 -1.88 7.91 16.89
N ALA A 204 -0.82 7.91 17.69
CA ALA A 204 -0.85 7.30 19.02
C ALA A 204 -1.78 8.04 19.99
N LEU A 205 -1.80 9.38 19.95
CA LEU A 205 -2.74 10.18 20.73
C LEU A 205 -4.19 9.87 20.35
N ILE A 206 -4.50 9.84 19.05
CA ILE A 206 -5.84 9.50 18.56
C ILE A 206 -6.26 8.11 19.04
N ILE A 207 -5.39 7.11 18.89
CA ILE A 207 -5.67 5.74 19.37
C ILE A 207 -5.91 5.73 20.89
N THR A 208 -5.08 6.44 21.65
CA THR A 208 -5.21 6.51 23.11
C THR A 208 -6.56 7.10 23.53
N ASP A 209 -6.98 8.19 22.88
CA ASP A 209 -8.27 8.84 23.14
C ASP A 209 -9.46 7.94 22.72
N VAL A 210 -9.40 7.29 21.55
CA VAL A 210 -10.47 6.40 21.05
C VAL A 210 -10.66 5.18 21.95
N PHE A 211 -9.58 4.60 22.48
CA PHE A 211 -9.62 3.40 23.30
C PHE A 211 -9.64 3.69 24.82
N ASN A 212 -9.75 4.95 25.25
CA ASN A 212 -9.70 5.36 26.65
C ASN A 212 -8.48 4.81 27.42
N LEU A 213 -7.31 4.79 26.76
CA LEU A 213 -6.06 4.32 27.36
C LEU A 213 -5.36 5.47 28.12
N PRO A 214 -4.44 5.17 29.06
CA PRO A 214 -3.65 6.19 29.73
C PRO A 214 -2.89 7.06 28.72
N ARG A 215 -2.97 8.39 28.88
CA ARG A 215 -2.28 9.33 27.99
C ARG A 215 -0.79 9.05 27.93
N ILE A 216 -0.27 9.01 26.70
CA ILE A 216 1.17 8.91 26.44
C ILE A 216 1.76 10.29 26.64
N ILE A 217 2.62 10.46 27.66
CA ILE A 217 3.11 11.77 28.10
C ILE A 217 4.39 12.21 27.36
N SER A 218 5.07 11.32 26.64
CA SER A 218 6.30 11.69 25.91
C SER A 218 6.31 11.18 24.47
N SER A 219 6.37 12.09 23.50
CA SER A 219 7.12 11.83 22.28
C SER A 219 8.57 11.71 22.69
N GLN A 220 9.15 10.50 22.65
CA GLN A 220 10.60 10.40 22.80
C GLN A 220 11.23 10.97 21.53
N THR A 221 11.58 12.24 21.54
CA THR A 221 12.63 12.74 20.65
C THR A 221 13.38 13.89 21.31
N ARG A 222 14.58 13.59 21.82
CA ARG A 222 15.63 14.62 21.92
C ARG A 222 16.10 14.92 20.50
N ILE A 223 15.50 15.90 19.83
CA ILE A 223 16.19 16.73 18.85
C ILE A 223 16.05 18.17 19.33
N PRO A 224 17.14 18.93 19.52
CA PRO A 224 17.07 20.32 19.96
C PRO A 224 16.16 21.11 19.01
N LEU A 225 15.27 21.93 19.57
CA LEU A 225 14.36 22.89 18.93
C LEU A 225 15.03 23.90 17.95
N LEU A 226 16.29 23.72 17.58
CA LEU A 226 17.09 24.64 16.77
C LEU A 226 16.95 24.44 15.25
N LEU A 227 16.31 23.38 14.75
CA LEU A 227 16.17 23.15 13.31
C LEU A 227 14.73 23.27 12.76
N ALA A 228 13.74 23.59 13.61
CA ALA A 228 12.34 23.78 13.19
C ALA A 228 11.99 25.21 12.74
N ARG A 229 12.98 25.99 12.29
CA ARG A 229 12.71 27.22 11.53
C ARG A 229 12.90 26.85 10.06
N HIS A 230 11.91 27.14 9.22
CA HIS A 230 11.79 26.80 7.78
C HIS A 230 10.93 25.55 7.47
N ALA A 231 9.70 25.51 7.98
CA ALA A 231 8.60 24.87 7.24
C ALA A 231 7.76 25.99 6.60
N PRO A 232 7.69 26.11 5.27
CA PRO A 232 6.79 27.07 4.63
C PRO A 232 5.35 26.63 4.86
N THR A 233 4.52 27.57 5.31
CA THR A 233 3.07 27.45 5.39
C THR A 233 2.51 27.04 4.03
N MET A 234 1.96 25.83 3.91
CA MET A 234 1.24 25.41 2.70
C MET A 234 -0.26 25.69 2.85
N HIS A 235 -0.80 26.44 1.90
CA HIS A 235 -2.23 26.65 1.69
C HIS A 235 -2.94 25.33 1.30
N PRO A 236 -4.23 25.17 1.63
CA PRO A 236 -5.01 24.01 1.26
C PRO A 236 -5.24 23.97 -0.26
N TRP A 237 -4.76 22.91 -0.92
CA TRP A 237 -5.08 22.62 -2.31
C TRP A 237 -6.39 21.83 -2.40
N THR A 238 -7.28 22.33 -3.24
CA THR A 238 -8.52 21.70 -3.67
C THR A 238 -8.24 20.39 -4.41
N SER A 239 -8.96 19.32 -4.04
CA SER A 239 -8.98 18.06 -4.76
C SER A 239 -9.68 18.25 -6.11
N GLN A 240 -8.98 18.00 -7.21
CA GLN A 240 -9.60 17.73 -8.50
C GLN A 240 -9.52 16.23 -8.77
N LEU A 241 -10.68 15.58 -8.67
CA LEU A 241 -11.05 14.41 -9.47
C LEU A 241 -11.82 14.92 -10.69
#